data_AF-A0AAN4TLV3-F1
#
_entry.id   AF-A0AAN4TLV3-F1
#
_cell.length_a   1.000
_cell.length_b   1.000
_cell.length_c   1.000
_cell.angle_alpha   90.00
_cell.angle_beta   90.00
_cell.angle_gamma   90.00
#
_symmetry.space_group_name_H-M   'P 1'
#
loop_
_entity.id
_entity.type
_entity.pdbx_description
1 polymer ?
#
loop_
_entity_poly.entity_id
_entity_poly.type
_entity_poly.pdbx_seq_one_letter_code
_entity_poly.pdbx_strand_id
1 'polypeptide(L)'
;MVSGRLLTSLIQQHLHGCAMDDSGTGSSSTQKTHPRRYWPGLLLVALLLVVVSASYFAYRVIQNDSGICLAEGRVLGDQEHRQRFLDSLVRNEIENSYLYKQHDGNTGLKAGIIYQAEHYDPVRTILNSKNNGKSFEENFGITVVAPVRENEAAFDYPKEPFVLVTFFDGQGGWSIFNPSRYIVKSDVSLRRKISMHERYLGFGNRFYEVYLDTISIECCGNKKYHDSEDEYQRRKEFAYRVVVSSIDRGITPQTRIAAASNCGGLLADENENGFPTHHVRWVD
;
A
#
# COMPACT_ATOMS: atom_id res chain seq x y z
N MET A 1 15.81 17.93 -33.27
CA MET A 1 17.14 17.32 -33.50
C MET A 1 18.19 18.38 -33.77
N VAL A 2 18.69 19.09 -32.75
CA VAL A 2 19.95 19.85 -32.79
C VAL A 2 20.43 19.99 -31.33
N SER A 3 21.27 19.08 -30.83
CA SER A 3 22.00 19.30 -29.57
C SER A 3 23.15 18.30 -29.35
N GLY A 4 23.84 17.90 -30.41
CA GLY A 4 25.00 17.00 -30.32
C GLY A 4 26.33 17.63 -30.74
N ARG A 5 26.30 18.76 -31.47
CA ARG A 5 27.51 19.37 -32.08
C ARG A 5 28.14 20.51 -31.28
N LEU A 6 27.45 21.04 -30.26
CA LEU A 6 27.98 22.14 -29.43
C LEU A 6 28.88 21.65 -28.30
N LEU A 7 28.67 20.43 -27.78
CA LEU A 7 29.51 19.90 -26.69
C LEU A 7 30.90 19.44 -27.17
N THR A 8 31.01 18.95 -28.40
CA THR A 8 32.29 18.51 -28.97
C THR A 8 33.23 19.69 -29.27
N SER A 9 32.70 20.86 -29.61
CA SER A 9 33.53 22.05 -29.87
C SER A 9 34.13 22.66 -28.60
N LEU A 10 33.43 22.60 -27.46
CA LEU A 10 33.89 23.14 -26.18
C LEU A 10 34.99 22.29 -25.53
N ILE A 11 34.92 20.96 -25.68
CA ILE A 11 35.96 20.05 -25.15
C ILE A 11 37.25 20.16 -25.97
N GLN A 12 37.15 20.39 -27.28
CA GLN A 12 38.30 20.47 -28.17
C GLN A 12 39.07 21.79 -28.03
N GLN A 13 38.41 22.88 -27.60
CA GLN A 13 39.08 24.14 -27.28
C GLN A 13 39.84 24.11 -25.95
N HIS A 14 39.42 23.32 -24.96
CA HIS A 14 40.14 23.23 -23.69
C HIS A 14 41.35 22.29 -23.72
N LEU A 15 41.41 21.33 -24.64
CA LEU A 15 42.53 20.38 -24.74
C LEU A 15 43.72 20.89 -25.57
N HIS A 16 43.54 21.95 -26.38
CA HIS A 16 44.64 22.53 -27.18
C HIS A 16 45.29 23.79 -26.56
N GLY A 17 44.81 24.26 -25.40
CA GLY A 17 45.33 25.47 -24.75
C GLY A 17 46.50 25.28 -23.78
N CYS A 18 46.91 24.03 -23.48
CA CYS A 18 47.98 23.75 -22.51
C CYS A 18 49.14 22.97 -23.16
N ALA A 19 49.86 23.60 -24.08
CA ALA A 19 51.14 23.08 -24.56
C ALA A 19 52.07 24.25 -24.89
N MET A 20 52.74 24.78 -23.87
CA MET A 20 54.03 25.45 -24.06
C MET A 20 54.86 25.45 -22.76
N ASP A 21 56.13 25.13 -22.96
CA ASP A 21 57.31 25.28 -22.09
C ASP A 21 57.46 24.33 -20.90
N ASP A 22 58.25 23.27 -21.10
CA ASP A 22 59.55 23.21 -20.42
C ASP A 22 60.50 22.16 -21.03
N SER A 23 61.69 22.65 -21.36
CA SER A 23 62.84 21.92 -21.85
C SER A 23 63.68 21.37 -20.70
N GLY A 24 64.15 20.12 -20.80
CA GLY A 24 65.42 19.73 -20.16
C GLY A 24 65.48 18.38 -19.48
N THR A 25 66.49 17.61 -19.90
CA THR A 25 67.19 16.50 -19.20
C THR A 25 66.51 15.14 -19.17
N GLY A 26 67.10 14.21 -19.94
CA GLY A 26 66.84 12.79 -19.84
C GLY A 26 67.61 12.15 -18.68
N SER A 27 67.11 11.02 -18.20
CA SER A 27 67.89 9.85 -17.82
C SER A 27 66.96 8.79 -17.22
N SER A 28 67.31 7.54 -17.49
CA SER A 28 67.02 6.38 -16.66
C SER A 28 65.56 5.91 -16.56
N SER A 29 65.24 5.05 -17.52
CA SER A 29 64.51 3.79 -17.31
C SER A 29 64.74 3.22 -15.89
N THR A 30 63.84 3.54 -14.97
CA THR A 30 63.53 2.70 -13.82
C THR A 30 62.05 2.35 -13.88
N GLN A 31 61.81 1.12 -14.32
CA GLN A 31 60.50 0.50 -14.45
C GLN A 31 59.91 0.28 -13.06
N LYS A 32 59.41 1.34 -12.41
CA LYS A 32 58.59 1.26 -11.21
C LYS A 32 57.12 1.26 -11.61
N THR A 33 56.50 0.09 -11.45
CA THR A 33 55.07 -0.18 -11.11
C THR A 33 54.03 0.82 -11.59
N HIS A 34 52.99 0.38 -12.32
CA HIS A 34 51.62 0.84 -12.01
C HIS A 34 50.52 0.00 -12.70
N PRO A 35 49.52 -0.51 -11.96
CA PRO A 35 48.28 -1.05 -12.52
C PRO A 35 47.30 0.11 -12.87
N ARG A 36 47.77 1.19 -13.53
CA ARG A 36 46.99 2.43 -13.71
C ARG A 36 46.27 2.58 -15.06
N ARG A 37 46.46 1.67 -16.02
CA ARG A 37 45.97 1.89 -17.40
C ARG A 37 44.48 1.60 -17.62
N TYR A 38 43.84 0.82 -16.74
CA TYR A 38 42.42 0.45 -16.84
C TYR A 38 41.48 1.22 -15.89
N TRP A 39 42.05 1.88 -14.87
CA TRP A 39 41.29 2.62 -13.86
C TRP A 39 40.50 3.83 -14.39
N PRO A 40 41.01 4.66 -15.31
CA PRO A 40 40.27 5.83 -15.80
C PRO A 40 39.04 5.42 -16.63
N GLY A 41 39.16 4.36 -17.43
CA GLY A 41 38.05 3.83 -18.22
C GLY A 41 36.97 3.21 -17.35
N LEU A 42 37.36 2.41 -16.35
CA LEU A 42 36.44 1.86 -15.34
C LEU A 42 35.73 2.97 -14.55
N LEU A 43 36.45 4.02 -14.14
CA LEU A 43 35.86 5.18 -13.45
C LEU A 43 34.89 5.94 -14.33
N LEU A 44 35.21 6.13 -15.61
CA LEU A 44 34.32 6.82 -16.55
C LEU A 44 33.04 6.03 -16.83
N VAL A 45 33.14 4.70 -16.99
CA VAL A 45 31.98 3.83 -17.14
C VAL A 45 31.13 3.83 -15.86
N ALA A 46 31.75 3.72 -14.69
CA ALA A 46 31.05 3.79 -13.41
C ALA A 46 30.34 5.14 -13.24
N LEU A 47 31.00 6.25 -13.57
CA LEU A 47 30.41 7.59 -13.52
C LEU A 47 29.23 7.73 -14.48
N LEU A 48 29.35 7.23 -15.71
CA LEU A 48 28.26 7.24 -16.68
C LEU A 48 27.05 6.45 -16.18
N LEU A 49 27.26 5.27 -15.62
CA LEU A 49 26.18 4.47 -15.05
C LEU A 49 25.47 5.21 -13.92
N VAL A 50 26.22 5.87 -13.03
CA VAL A 50 25.66 6.69 -11.94
C VAL A 50 24.86 7.87 -12.50
N VAL A 51 25.43 8.63 -13.44
CA VAL A 51 24.78 9.83 -14.02
C VAL A 51 23.52 9.46 -14.78
N VAL A 52 23.56 8.41 -15.61
CA VAL A 52 22.39 7.93 -16.37
C VAL A 52 21.30 7.44 -15.42
N SER A 53 21.66 6.66 -14.40
CA SER A 53 20.70 6.16 -13.42
C SER A 53 20.06 7.30 -12.62
N ALA A 54 20.86 8.26 -12.15
CA ALA A 54 20.37 9.42 -11.41
C ALA A 54 19.47 10.32 -12.28
N SER A 55 19.84 10.53 -13.56
CA SER A 55 19.04 11.32 -14.50
C SER A 55 17.71 10.65 -14.79
N TYR A 56 17.70 9.32 -14.99
CA TYR A 56 16.47 8.55 -15.16
C TYR A 56 15.58 8.59 -13.93
N PHE A 57 16.16 8.42 -12.74
CA PHE A 57 15.43 8.53 -11.47
C PHE A 57 14.78 9.91 -11.32
N ALA A 58 15.54 10.99 -11.55
CA ALA A 58 15.03 12.35 -11.47
C ALA A 58 13.91 12.60 -12.49
N TYR A 59 14.08 12.15 -13.74
CA TYR A 59 13.04 12.23 -14.77
C TYR A 59 11.75 11.53 -14.35
N ARG A 60 11.86 10.31 -13.81
CA ARG A 60 10.71 9.52 -13.33
C ARG A 60 9.98 10.20 -12.17
N VAL A 61 10.73 10.74 -11.21
CA VAL A 61 10.14 11.52 -10.10
C VAL A 61 9.41 12.75 -10.64
N ILE A 62 10.00 13.52 -11.57
CA ILE A 62 9.35 14.69 -12.16
C ILE A 62 8.05 14.31 -12.90
N GLN A 63 8.05 13.21 -13.65
CA GLN A 63 6.85 12.71 -14.33
C GLN A 63 5.77 12.26 -13.34
N ASN A 64 6.16 11.59 -12.26
CA ASN A 64 5.20 11.21 -11.24
C ASN A 64 4.68 12.42 -10.47
N ASP A 65 5.52 13.41 -10.18
CA ASP A 65 5.11 14.63 -9.50
C ASP A 65 4.11 15.47 -10.31
N SER A 66 4.03 15.28 -11.63
CA SER A 66 2.98 15.91 -12.46
C SER A 66 1.64 15.16 -12.40
N GLY A 67 1.54 14.08 -11.63
CA GLY A 67 0.31 13.33 -11.42
C GLY A 67 -0.04 12.32 -12.52
N ILE A 68 0.90 12.04 -13.43
CA ILE A 68 0.68 11.11 -14.54
C ILE A 68 0.68 9.67 -14.00
N CYS A 69 -0.38 8.92 -14.33
CA CYS A 69 -0.35 7.47 -14.21
C CYS A 69 0.45 6.90 -15.38
N LEU A 70 1.65 6.41 -15.10
CA LEU A 70 2.59 5.98 -16.13
C LEU A 70 2.14 4.73 -16.89
N ALA A 71 1.31 3.88 -16.29
CA ALA A 71 0.70 2.74 -16.98
C ALA A 71 -0.30 3.18 -18.07
N GLU A 72 -0.92 4.34 -17.89
CA GLU A 72 -1.98 4.87 -18.77
C GLU A 72 -1.47 6.03 -19.66
N GLY A 73 -0.28 6.55 -19.37
CA GLY A 73 0.31 7.70 -20.07
C GLY A 73 -0.45 9.02 -19.87
N ARG A 74 -1.36 9.10 -18.89
CA ARG A 74 -2.20 10.29 -18.63
C ARG A 74 -2.49 10.49 -17.15
N VAL A 75 -3.01 11.66 -16.81
CA VAL A 75 -3.59 11.92 -15.48
C VAL A 75 -4.97 11.26 -15.41
N LEU A 76 -5.25 10.53 -14.32
CA LEU A 76 -6.56 9.92 -14.11
C LEU A 76 -7.57 10.93 -13.58
N GLY A 77 -8.84 10.80 -14.00
CA GLY A 77 -9.93 11.57 -13.41
C GLY A 77 -10.10 11.23 -11.92
N ASP A 78 -10.70 12.13 -11.13
CA ASP A 78 -10.85 11.91 -9.68
C ASP A 78 -11.69 10.67 -9.36
N GLN A 79 -12.80 10.45 -10.08
CA GLN A 79 -13.65 9.28 -9.90
C GLN A 79 -12.94 7.98 -10.31
N GLU A 80 -12.31 7.96 -11.49
CA GLU A 80 -11.57 6.79 -11.98
C GLU A 80 -10.46 6.39 -11.01
N HIS A 81 -9.68 7.37 -10.56
CA HIS A 81 -8.61 7.14 -9.60
C HIS A 81 -9.14 6.64 -8.25
N ARG A 82 -10.25 7.22 -7.77
CA ARG A 82 -10.88 6.78 -6.53
C ARG A 82 -11.35 5.32 -6.64
N GLN A 83 -11.95 4.93 -7.75
CA GLN A 83 -12.31 3.52 -7.97
C GLN A 83 -11.07 2.62 -7.95
N ARG A 84 -10.00 2.97 -8.66
CA ARG A 84 -8.76 2.18 -8.65
C ARG A 84 -8.14 2.07 -7.24
N PHE A 85 -8.23 3.14 -6.44
CA PHE A 85 -7.82 3.13 -5.04
C PHE A 85 -8.65 2.15 -4.20
N LEU A 86 -9.97 2.17 -4.34
CA LEU A 86 -10.86 1.24 -3.67
C LEU A 86 -10.58 -0.21 -4.09
N ASP A 87 -10.39 -0.46 -5.38
CA ASP A 87 -10.01 -1.77 -5.90
C ASP A 87 -8.67 -2.24 -5.31
N SER A 88 -7.69 -1.33 -5.23
CA SER A 88 -6.39 -1.64 -4.63
C SER A 88 -6.48 -1.94 -3.13
N LEU A 89 -7.39 -1.28 -2.39
CA LEU A 89 -7.64 -1.56 -0.98
C LEU A 89 -8.26 -2.95 -0.80
N VAL A 90 -9.27 -3.28 -1.60
CA VAL A 90 -9.90 -4.62 -1.58
C VAL A 90 -8.87 -5.70 -1.94
N ARG A 91 -8.06 -5.47 -2.98
CA ARG A 91 -7.00 -6.39 -3.39
C ARG A 91 -6.00 -6.64 -2.26
N ASN A 92 -5.55 -5.60 -1.56
CA ASN A 92 -4.61 -5.70 -0.45
C ASN A 92 -5.11 -6.67 0.64
N GLU A 93 -6.38 -6.53 1.03
CA GLU A 93 -6.98 -7.39 2.08
C GLU A 93 -7.21 -8.83 1.60
N ILE A 94 -7.55 -9.01 0.33
CA ILE A 94 -7.65 -10.33 -0.31
C ILE A 94 -6.29 -11.03 -0.31
N GLU A 95 -5.24 -10.35 -0.78
CA GLU A 95 -3.87 -10.87 -0.81
C GLU A 95 -3.39 -11.23 0.59
N ASN A 96 -3.60 -10.34 1.57
CA ASN A 96 -3.26 -10.60 2.97
C ASN A 96 -3.96 -11.83 3.54
N SER A 97 -5.23 -12.04 3.21
CA SER A 97 -5.97 -13.22 3.64
C SER A 97 -5.39 -14.53 3.08
N TYR A 98 -4.91 -14.51 1.83
CA TYR A 98 -4.24 -15.67 1.23
C TYR A 98 -2.85 -15.91 1.83
N LEU A 99 -2.06 -14.86 2.04
CA LEU A 99 -0.74 -14.94 2.66
C LEU A 99 -0.83 -15.50 4.08
N TYR A 100 -1.82 -15.06 4.85
CA TYR A 100 -2.09 -15.58 6.19
C TYR A 100 -2.44 -17.07 6.17
N LYS A 101 -3.27 -17.49 5.22
CA LYS A 101 -3.61 -18.91 5.01
C LYS A 101 -2.39 -19.76 4.64
N GLN A 102 -1.51 -19.24 3.78
CA GLN A 102 -0.29 -19.94 3.37
C GLN A 102 0.69 -20.11 4.53
N HIS A 103 0.81 -19.10 5.39
CA HIS A 103 1.73 -19.11 6.53
C HIS A 103 1.25 -20.02 7.68
N ASP A 104 0.02 -19.82 8.17
CA ASP A 104 -0.49 -20.52 9.35
C ASP A 104 -1.23 -21.84 9.02
N GLY A 105 -1.46 -22.11 7.73
CA GLY A 105 -2.30 -23.22 7.26
C GLY A 105 -3.80 -23.06 7.59
N ASN A 106 -4.19 -21.94 8.19
CA ASN A 106 -5.54 -21.69 8.70
C ASN A 106 -6.20 -20.49 7.99
N THR A 107 -7.51 -20.53 7.79
CA THR A 107 -8.30 -19.44 7.18
C THR A 107 -8.79 -18.44 8.23
N GLY A 108 -7.94 -18.15 9.23
CA GLY A 108 -8.29 -17.29 10.36
C GLY A 108 -8.58 -15.87 9.89
N LEU A 109 -7.64 -15.25 9.17
CA LEU A 109 -7.87 -13.95 8.53
C LEU A 109 -8.70 -14.12 7.26
N LYS A 110 -9.78 -13.34 7.16
CA LYS A 110 -10.70 -13.32 6.02
C LYS A 110 -10.93 -11.89 5.55
N ALA A 111 -11.11 -11.73 4.24
CA ALA A 111 -11.65 -10.53 3.62
C ALA A 111 -13.05 -10.82 3.11
N GLY A 112 -13.97 -9.90 3.34
CA GLY A 112 -15.36 -9.98 2.91
C GLY A 112 -15.89 -8.63 2.46
N ILE A 113 -16.99 -8.67 1.71
CA ILE A 113 -17.66 -7.49 1.18
C ILE A 113 -19.12 -7.53 1.61
N ILE A 114 -19.62 -6.40 2.12
CA ILE A 114 -21.05 -6.12 2.21
C ILE A 114 -21.41 -5.31 0.97
N TYR A 115 -22.08 -5.94 0.02
CA TYR A 115 -22.55 -5.29 -1.21
C TYR A 115 -23.81 -4.46 -0.93
N GLN A 116 -24.11 -3.49 -1.80
CA GLN A 116 -25.33 -2.67 -1.72
C GLN A 116 -25.51 -2.06 -0.33
N ALA A 117 -24.46 -1.37 0.11
CA ALA A 117 -24.34 -0.84 1.46
C ALA A 117 -24.93 0.58 1.61
N GLU A 118 -25.90 0.98 0.78
CA GLU A 118 -26.57 2.28 0.84
C GLU A 118 -27.12 2.55 2.24
N HIS A 119 -27.74 1.52 2.84
CA HIS A 119 -28.40 1.57 4.14
C HIS A 119 -27.67 0.78 5.22
N TYR A 120 -26.36 0.57 5.07
CA TYR A 120 -25.56 -0.10 6.09
C TYR A 120 -25.59 0.66 7.42
N ASP A 121 -26.08 -0.04 8.45
CA ASP A 121 -26.24 0.42 9.84
C ASP A 121 -25.60 -0.62 10.80
N PRO A 122 -24.32 -0.42 11.18
CA PRO A 122 -23.61 -1.35 12.06
C PRO A 122 -24.24 -1.41 13.45
N VAL A 123 -24.74 -0.29 13.97
CA VAL A 123 -25.32 -0.21 15.32
C VAL A 123 -26.58 -1.06 15.41
N ARG A 124 -27.51 -0.88 14.48
CA ARG A 124 -28.73 -1.70 14.43
C ARG A 124 -28.41 -3.19 14.24
N THR A 125 -27.39 -3.49 13.46
CA THR A 125 -26.96 -4.89 13.22
C THR A 125 -26.45 -5.53 14.51
N ILE A 126 -25.57 -4.84 15.24
CA ILE A 126 -25.03 -5.29 16.54
C ILE A 126 -26.17 -5.51 17.54
N LEU A 127 -27.11 -4.56 17.66
CA LEU A 127 -28.20 -4.69 18.63
C LEU A 127 -29.11 -5.89 18.33
N ASN A 128 -29.22 -6.31 17.06
CA ASN A 128 -30.04 -7.45 16.64
C ASN A 128 -29.26 -8.78 16.56
N SER A 129 -27.94 -8.77 16.72
CA SER A 129 -27.11 -9.98 16.61
C SER A 129 -27.08 -10.82 17.88
N LYS A 130 -27.46 -10.25 19.04
CA LYS A 130 -27.41 -10.97 20.31
C LYS A 130 -28.35 -12.17 20.28
N ASN A 131 -27.78 -13.35 20.53
CA ASN A 131 -28.51 -14.61 20.73
C ASN A 131 -29.48 -15.03 19.61
N ASN A 132 -29.30 -14.52 18.39
CA ASN A 132 -30.16 -14.87 17.25
C ASN A 132 -29.72 -16.14 16.49
N GLY A 133 -28.64 -16.77 16.95
CA GLY A 133 -28.13 -18.03 16.40
C GLY A 133 -27.38 -17.92 15.06
N LYS A 134 -27.19 -16.73 14.50
CA LYS A 134 -26.51 -16.50 13.22
C LYS A 134 -24.99 -16.34 13.38
N SER A 135 -24.25 -16.65 12.31
CA SER A 135 -22.81 -16.35 12.25
C SER A 135 -22.55 -14.83 12.17
N PHE A 136 -21.30 -14.44 12.38
CA PHE A 136 -20.88 -13.04 12.21
C PHE A 136 -21.15 -12.57 10.79
N GLU A 137 -20.78 -13.39 9.80
CA GLU A 137 -21.01 -13.10 8.38
C GLU A 137 -22.49 -12.96 8.06
N GLU A 138 -23.34 -13.86 8.57
CA GLU A 138 -24.80 -13.81 8.35
C GLU A 138 -25.47 -12.59 8.98
N ASN A 139 -24.99 -12.15 10.15
CA ASN A 139 -25.55 -10.99 10.83
C ASN A 139 -25.29 -9.69 10.06
N PHE A 140 -24.09 -9.54 9.53
CA PHE A 140 -23.68 -8.34 8.79
C PHE A 140 -23.93 -8.44 7.29
N GLY A 141 -24.35 -9.59 6.77
CA GLY A 141 -24.51 -9.81 5.33
C GLY A 141 -23.18 -9.82 4.58
N ILE A 142 -22.12 -10.33 5.21
CA ILE A 142 -20.76 -10.36 4.66
C ILE A 142 -20.65 -11.52 3.67
N THR A 143 -20.30 -11.20 2.43
CA THR A 143 -19.85 -12.21 1.46
C THR A 143 -18.34 -12.36 1.61
N VAL A 144 -17.86 -13.51 2.08
CA VAL A 144 -16.42 -13.78 2.20
C VAL A 144 -15.83 -13.96 0.80
N VAL A 145 -14.83 -13.14 0.46
CA VAL A 145 -14.17 -13.11 -0.85
C VAL A 145 -12.75 -13.66 -0.79
N ALA A 146 -12.14 -13.75 0.39
CA ALA A 146 -10.87 -14.44 0.59
C ALA A 146 -10.70 -14.94 2.03
N PRO A 147 -9.95 -16.04 2.25
CA PRO A 147 -9.40 -16.90 1.21
C PRO A 147 -10.44 -17.90 0.68
N VAL A 148 -10.58 -18.04 -0.64
CA VAL A 148 -11.50 -19.03 -1.26
C VAL A 148 -10.81 -20.39 -1.40
N ARG A 149 -11.57 -21.49 -1.47
CA ARG A 149 -11.04 -22.82 -1.84
C ARG A 149 -10.98 -22.94 -3.36
N GLU A 150 -9.80 -23.30 -3.85
CA GLU A 150 -9.35 -23.48 -5.25
C GLU A 150 -10.40 -23.47 -6.36
N ASN A 151 -10.32 -22.41 -7.18
CA ASN A 151 -10.55 -22.26 -8.61
C ASN A 151 -10.81 -20.78 -8.80
N GLU A 152 -9.72 -20.03 -8.98
CA GLU A 152 -9.69 -18.56 -9.07
C GLU A 152 -10.56 -18.07 -10.24
N ALA A 153 -11.86 -17.89 -9.97
CA ALA A 153 -12.66 -16.97 -10.76
C ALA A 153 -12.01 -15.60 -10.61
N ALA A 154 -11.89 -14.86 -11.72
CA ALA A 154 -11.52 -13.46 -11.69
C ALA A 154 -12.44 -12.77 -10.65
N PHE A 155 -11.83 -12.20 -9.60
CA PHE A 155 -12.59 -11.49 -8.59
C PHE A 155 -13.12 -10.19 -9.20
N ASP A 156 -14.44 -10.10 -9.32
CA ASP A 156 -15.10 -8.88 -9.77
C ASP A 156 -15.14 -7.88 -8.60
N TYR A 157 -14.34 -6.82 -8.71
CA TYR A 157 -14.28 -5.77 -7.70
C TYR A 157 -15.64 -5.10 -7.52
N PRO A 158 -16.04 -4.83 -6.26
CA PRO A 158 -17.36 -4.27 -5.97
C PRO A 158 -17.49 -2.85 -6.52
N LYS A 159 -18.65 -2.58 -7.14
CA LYS A 159 -19.08 -1.21 -7.38
C LYS A 159 -19.67 -0.63 -6.12
N GLU A 160 -19.47 0.66 -5.96
CA GLU A 160 -20.01 1.37 -4.81
C GLU A 160 -21.52 1.52 -4.83
N PRO A 161 -22.15 1.63 -3.65
CA PRO A 161 -21.54 1.58 -2.31
C PRO A 161 -21.33 0.15 -1.80
N PHE A 162 -20.19 -0.08 -1.15
CA PHE A 162 -19.88 -1.34 -0.47
C PHE A 162 -19.16 -1.08 0.87
N VAL A 163 -19.09 -2.10 1.72
CA VAL A 163 -18.22 -2.11 2.91
C VAL A 163 -17.21 -3.24 2.77
N LEU A 164 -15.93 -2.89 2.77
CA LEU A 164 -14.86 -3.88 2.90
C LEU A 164 -14.74 -4.28 4.37
N VAL A 165 -14.68 -5.58 4.63
CA VAL A 165 -14.59 -6.14 5.98
C VAL A 165 -13.39 -7.07 6.03
N THR A 166 -12.40 -6.75 6.87
CA THR A 166 -11.31 -7.68 7.21
C THR A 166 -11.55 -8.19 8.62
N PHE A 167 -11.53 -9.50 8.83
CA PHE A 167 -11.81 -10.06 10.15
C PHE A 167 -11.05 -11.37 10.41
N PHE A 168 -10.72 -11.58 11.68
CA PHE A 168 -10.06 -12.80 12.15
C PHE A 168 -11.08 -13.73 12.81
N ASP A 169 -11.45 -14.82 12.15
CA ASP A 169 -12.43 -15.82 12.59
C ASP A 169 -11.85 -16.86 13.57
N GLY A 170 -11.26 -16.36 14.66
CA GLY A 170 -10.72 -17.14 15.78
C GLY A 170 -11.26 -16.65 17.13
N GLN A 171 -10.90 -17.35 18.21
CA GLN A 171 -11.21 -16.90 19.58
C GLN A 171 -10.51 -15.56 19.84
N GLY A 172 -11.21 -14.59 20.43
CA GLY A 172 -10.73 -13.22 20.56
C GLY A 172 -10.69 -12.44 19.23
N GLY A 173 -11.39 -12.93 18.21
CA GLY A 173 -11.38 -12.34 16.88
C GLY A 173 -11.87 -10.89 16.82
N TRP A 174 -11.31 -10.15 15.88
CA TRP A 174 -11.63 -8.76 15.60
C TRP A 174 -12.06 -8.61 14.14
N SER A 175 -12.70 -7.48 13.85
CA SER A 175 -13.08 -7.09 12.50
C SER A 175 -12.86 -5.60 12.30
N ILE A 176 -12.49 -5.21 11.09
CA ILE A 176 -12.38 -3.82 10.62
C ILE A 176 -13.35 -3.66 9.46
N PHE A 177 -14.17 -2.62 9.52
CA PHE A 177 -15.11 -2.22 8.48
C PHE A 177 -14.66 -0.92 7.83
N ASN A 178 -14.61 -0.91 6.51
CA ASN A 178 -14.26 0.23 5.66
C ASN A 178 -15.40 0.53 4.68
N PRO A 179 -16.38 1.36 5.06
CA PRO A 179 -17.46 1.76 4.16
C PRO A 179 -16.92 2.67 3.05
N SER A 180 -17.06 2.26 1.78
CA SER A 180 -16.50 2.98 0.63
C SER A 180 -16.97 4.43 0.57
N ARG A 181 -18.23 4.68 0.97
CA ARG A 181 -18.87 6.01 1.02
C ARG A 181 -18.17 7.01 1.95
N TYR A 182 -17.43 6.51 2.95
CA TYR A 182 -16.67 7.35 3.89
C TYR A 182 -15.18 7.40 3.54
N ILE A 183 -14.79 6.80 2.42
CA ILE A 183 -13.45 6.92 1.86
C ILE A 183 -13.44 8.08 0.87
N VAL A 184 -12.88 9.20 1.29
CA VAL A 184 -12.90 10.47 0.56
C VAL A 184 -11.48 10.95 0.29
N LYS A 185 -11.30 11.70 -0.80
CA LYS A 185 -10.02 12.34 -1.11
C LYS A 185 -9.70 13.32 0.02
N SER A 186 -8.50 13.22 0.58
CA SER A 186 -8.05 14.19 1.59
C SER A 186 -7.57 15.45 0.91
N ASP A 187 -7.96 16.60 1.45
CA ASP A 187 -7.47 17.91 1.02
C ASP A 187 -6.08 18.23 1.60
N VAL A 188 -5.60 17.42 2.56
CA VAL A 188 -4.30 17.61 3.20
C VAL A 188 -3.21 16.99 2.33
N SER A 189 -2.29 17.83 1.85
CA SER A 189 -1.08 17.35 1.18
C SER A 189 -0.05 16.84 2.20
N LEU A 190 0.11 15.53 2.28
CA LEU A 190 1.10 14.87 3.13
C LEU A 190 2.37 14.45 2.36
N ARG A 191 2.62 15.08 1.21
CA ARG A 191 3.75 14.77 0.32
C ARG A 191 5.12 14.76 1.03
N ARG A 192 5.31 15.56 2.08
CA ARG A 192 6.56 15.58 2.87
C ARG A 192 6.82 14.28 3.63
N LYS A 193 5.78 13.48 3.88
CA LYS A 193 5.88 12.15 4.49
C LYS A 193 6.20 11.06 3.47
N ILE A 194 6.20 11.39 2.18
CA ILE A 194 6.50 10.45 1.10
C ILE A 194 7.97 10.60 0.69
N SER A 195 8.71 9.49 0.79
CA SER A 195 10.11 9.40 0.41
C SER A 195 10.32 9.59 -1.09
N MET A 196 11.57 9.87 -1.49
CA MET A 196 11.93 9.98 -2.90
C MET A 196 11.70 8.68 -3.67
N HIS A 197 11.88 7.52 -3.01
CA HIS A 197 11.65 6.22 -3.63
C HIS A 197 10.15 6.00 -3.90
N GLU A 198 9.28 6.32 -2.95
CA GLU A 198 7.83 6.22 -3.15
C GLU A 198 7.33 7.22 -4.21
N ARG A 199 7.92 8.42 -4.28
CA ARG A 199 7.65 9.36 -5.38
C ARG A 199 8.07 8.79 -6.73
N TYR A 200 9.19 8.07 -6.79
CA TYR A 200 9.61 7.33 -7.99
C TYR A 200 8.60 6.22 -8.38
N LEU A 201 7.90 5.64 -7.40
CA LEU A 201 6.81 4.68 -7.61
C LEU A 201 5.45 5.33 -7.92
N GLY A 202 5.36 6.66 -7.88
CA GLY A 202 4.15 7.41 -8.26
C GLY A 202 3.31 7.93 -7.12
N PHE A 203 3.78 7.84 -5.87
CA PHE A 203 3.07 8.36 -4.69
C PHE A 203 3.38 9.84 -4.42
N GLY A 204 2.54 10.49 -3.61
CA GLY A 204 2.79 11.84 -3.09
C GLY A 204 1.88 12.95 -3.61
N ASN A 205 0.98 12.65 -4.55
CA ASN A 205 0.03 13.63 -5.08
C ASN A 205 -1.41 13.42 -4.61
N ARG A 206 -1.77 12.20 -4.17
CA ARG A 206 -3.15 11.85 -3.82
C ARG A 206 -3.17 11.08 -2.52
N PHE A 207 -4.12 11.48 -1.67
CA PHE A 207 -4.32 10.95 -0.34
C PHE A 207 -5.82 10.74 -0.14
N TYR A 208 -6.17 9.70 0.61
CA TYR A 208 -7.56 9.39 0.95
C TYR A 208 -7.69 9.25 2.46
N GLU A 209 -8.69 9.90 3.01
CA GLU A 209 -9.17 9.63 4.36
C GLU A 209 -9.97 8.34 4.32
N VAL A 210 -9.53 7.37 5.13
CA VAL A 210 -10.12 6.05 5.23
C VAL A 210 -10.73 5.91 6.62
N TYR A 211 -12.04 5.73 6.63
CA TYR A 211 -12.82 5.46 7.83
C TYR A 211 -12.69 3.99 8.22
N LEU A 212 -12.36 3.74 9.49
CA LEU A 212 -12.16 2.41 10.08
C LEU A 212 -13.08 2.25 11.30
N ASP A 213 -13.94 1.25 11.28
CA ASP A 213 -14.72 0.83 12.44
C ASP A 213 -14.28 -0.56 12.89
N THR A 214 -14.05 -0.75 14.18
CA THR A 214 -13.55 -2.01 14.74
C THR A 214 -14.59 -2.62 15.66
N ILE A 215 -14.99 -3.85 15.36
CA ILE A 215 -15.98 -4.60 16.13
C ILE A 215 -15.37 -5.96 16.50
N SER A 216 -15.58 -6.42 17.73
CA SER A 216 -15.23 -7.79 18.10
C SER A 216 -16.20 -8.76 17.46
N ILE A 217 -15.72 -9.79 16.74
CA ILE A 217 -16.63 -10.74 16.07
C ILE A 217 -17.48 -11.52 17.08
N GLU A 218 -17.00 -11.65 18.31
CA GLU A 218 -17.63 -12.43 19.38
C GLU A 218 -18.92 -11.78 19.90
N CYS A 219 -19.08 -10.46 19.76
CA CYS A 219 -20.34 -9.78 20.12
C CYS A 219 -21.51 -10.28 19.29
N CYS A 220 -21.20 -10.68 18.06
CA CYS A 220 -22.14 -10.64 16.97
C CYS A 220 -22.08 -11.90 16.10
N GLY A 221 -21.42 -12.95 16.60
CA GLY A 221 -21.42 -14.29 16.03
C GLY A 221 -21.93 -15.34 17.03
N ASN A 222 -21.98 -16.59 16.55
CA ASN A 222 -22.46 -17.75 17.30
C ASN A 222 -21.39 -18.84 17.51
N LYS A 223 -20.12 -18.55 17.17
CA LYS A 223 -19.04 -19.53 17.20
C LYS A 223 -18.61 -19.84 18.64
N LYS A 224 -18.59 -21.14 18.98
CA LYS A 224 -18.30 -21.63 20.35
C LYS A 224 -16.82 -21.85 20.64
N TYR A 225 -15.94 -21.96 19.64
CA TYR A 225 -14.49 -22.19 19.82
C TYR A 225 -14.13 -23.29 20.83
N HIS A 226 -14.91 -24.37 20.89
CA HIS A 226 -14.77 -25.48 21.86
C HIS A 226 -15.03 -25.13 23.33
N ASP A 227 -15.55 -23.94 23.63
CA ASP A 227 -16.00 -23.55 24.96
C ASP A 227 -17.13 -24.46 25.47
N SER A 228 -17.18 -24.66 26.79
CA SER A 228 -18.39 -25.13 27.46
C SER A 228 -19.53 -24.10 27.31
N GLU A 229 -20.79 -24.51 27.54
CA GLU A 229 -21.93 -23.59 27.41
C GLU A 229 -21.80 -22.37 28.34
N ASP A 230 -21.37 -22.57 29.59
CA ASP A 230 -21.19 -21.50 30.56
C ASP A 230 -20.05 -20.53 30.18
N GLU A 231 -18.98 -21.03 29.56
CA GLU A 231 -17.88 -20.20 29.05
C GLU A 231 -18.31 -19.41 27.81
N TYR A 232 -18.98 -20.07 26.87
CA TYR A 232 -19.53 -19.44 25.66
C TYR A 232 -20.48 -18.28 26.03
N GLN A 233 -21.43 -18.51 26.93
CA GLN A 233 -22.38 -17.47 27.35
C GLN A 233 -21.69 -16.30 28.06
N ARG A 234 -20.72 -16.57 28.95
CA ARG A 234 -19.95 -15.52 29.64
C ARG A 234 -19.13 -14.68 28.67
N ARG A 235 -18.42 -15.31 27.73
CA ARG A 235 -17.62 -14.63 26.71
C ARG A 235 -18.48 -13.77 25.80
N LYS A 236 -19.60 -14.32 25.32
CA LYS A 236 -20.55 -13.61 24.46
C LYS A 236 -21.18 -12.41 25.16
N GLU A 237 -21.61 -12.57 26.41
CA GLU A 237 -22.18 -11.47 27.19
C GLU A 237 -21.16 -10.36 27.43
N PHE A 238 -19.91 -10.74 27.73
CA PHE A 238 -18.82 -9.79 27.89
C PHE A 238 -18.55 -9.02 26.60
N ALA A 239 -18.33 -9.72 25.48
CA ALA A 239 -18.04 -9.11 24.19
C ALA A 239 -19.18 -8.19 23.72
N TYR A 240 -20.44 -8.65 23.84
CA TYR A 240 -21.62 -7.84 23.50
C TYR A 240 -21.69 -6.56 24.33
N ARG A 241 -21.53 -6.67 25.66
CA ARG A 241 -21.56 -5.49 26.55
C ARG A 241 -20.45 -4.49 26.25
N VAL A 242 -19.25 -4.97 25.92
CA VAL A 242 -18.12 -4.09 25.54
C VAL A 242 -18.46 -3.31 24.27
N VAL A 243 -18.99 -3.98 23.24
CA VAL A 243 -19.35 -3.33 21.98
C VAL A 243 -20.56 -2.40 22.13
N VAL A 244 -21.58 -2.75 22.90
CA VAL A 244 -22.69 -1.82 23.18
C VAL A 244 -22.22 -0.61 23.99
N SER A 245 -21.34 -0.81 24.97
CA SER A 245 -20.79 0.32 25.71
C SER A 245 -19.90 1.23 24.85
N SER A 246 -19.27 0.72 23.78
CA SER A 246 -18.55 1.58 22.85
C SER A 246 -19.50 2.37 21.97
N ILE A 247 -20.65 1.79 21.57
CA ILE A 247 -21.73 2.51 20.89
C ILE A 247 -22.24 3.68 21.75
N ASP A 248 -22.54 3.45 23.03
CA ASP A 248 -23.07 4.47 23.93
C ASP A 248 -22.10 5.64 24.16
N ARG A 249 -20.80 5.36 24.09
CA ARG A 249 -19.74 6.38 24.18
C ARG A 249 -19.49 7.10 22.84
N GLY A 250 -20.29 6.77 21.82
CA GLY A 250 -19.98 6.98 20.43
C GLY A 250 -18.90 5.99 20.02
N ILE A 251 -19.24 5.03 19.13
CA ILE A 251 -18.19 4.31 18.39
C ILE A 251 -17.30 5.44 17.87
N THR A 252 -16.02 5.44 18.27
CA THR A 252 -15.08 6.45 17.82
C THR A 252 -14.35 5.84 16.64
N PRO A 253 -14.94 5.90 15.43
CA PRO A 253 -14.25 5.40 14.25
C PRO A 253 -12.92 6.13 14.12
N GLN A 254 -11.92 5.40 13.65
CA GLN A 254 -10.64 6.00 13.34
C GLN A 254 -10.68 6.45 11.90
N THR A 255 -10.36 7.72 11.66
CA THR A 255 -10.04 8.19 10.31
C THR A 255 -8.53 8.22 10.20
N ARG A 256 -8.00 7.50 9.22
CA ARG A 256 -6.56 7.46 8.91
C ARG A 256 -6.36 7.93 7.48
N ILE A 257 -5.18 8.43 7.15
CA ILE A 257 -4.89 8.89 5.79
C ILE A 257 -3.97 7.90 5.09
N ALA A 258 -4.40 7.40 3.94
CA ALA A 258 -3.63 6.52 3.07
C ALA A 258 -3.12 7.30 1.85
N ALA A 259 -1.89 7.02 1.43
CA ALA A 259 -1.35 7.54 0.17
C ALA A 259 -1.76 6.63 -1.00
N ALA A 260 -2.07 7.26 -2.13
CA ALA A 260 -2.35 6.58 -3.38
C ALA A 260 -1.34 6.98 -4.45
N SER A 261 -0.88 6.01 -5.23
CA SER A 261 -0.05 6.28 -6.41
C SER A 261 -0.91 6.98 -7.46
N ASN A 262 -0.30 7.66 -8.44
CA ASN A 262 -1.03 8.32 -9.52
C ASN A 262 -1.97 7.38 -10.32
N CYS A 263 -1.75 6.07 -10.25
CA CYS A 263 -2.58 5.05 -10.87
C CYS A 263 -3.66 4.47 -9.94
N GLY A 264 -3.83 5.01 -8.74
CA GLY A 264 -4.75 4.49 -7.72
C GLY A 264 -4.23 3.29 -6.95
N GLY A 265 -2.93 2.99 -6.97
CA GLY A 265 -2.36 1.92 -6.13
C GLY A 265 -2.25 2.37 -4.68
N LEU A 266 -2.60 1.52 -3.72
CA LEU A 266 -2.43 1.77 -2.30
C LEU A 266 -0.95 1.68 -1.90
N LEU A 267 -0.50 2.61 -1.05
CA LEU A 267 0.82 2.50 -0.42
C LEU A 267 0.73 1.54 0.77
N ALA A 268 1.43 0.42 0.68
CA ALA A 268 1.48 -0.59 1.71
C ALA A 268 2.92 -1.02 1.99
N ASP A 269 3.16 -1.42 3.24
CA ASP A 269 4.43 -1.87 3.75
C ASP A 269 4.44 -3.37 3.94
N GLU A 270 5.52 -4.00 3.49
CA GLU A 270 5.80 -5.36 3.91
C GLU A 270 6.03 -5.41 5.41
N ASN A 271 5.40 -6.38 6.06
CA ASN A 271 5.56 -6.60 7.48
C ASN A 271 6.94 -7.17 7.78
N GLU A 272 7.69 -6.53 8.69
CA GLU A 272 9.03 -6.99 9.10
C GLU A 272 8.98 -8.20 10.05
N ASN A 273 7.79 -8.62 10.49
CA ASN A 273 7.59 -9.69 11.48
C ASN A 273 7.75 -11.12 10.90
N GLY A 274 8.43 -11.29 9.77
CA GLY A 274 8.74 -12.60 9.18
C GLY A 274 7.64 -13.24 8.33
N PHE A 275 6.55 -12.52 8.05
CA PHE A 275 5.51 -12.96 7.13
C PHE A 275 5.17 -11.83 6.12
N PRO A 276 5.08 -12.11 4.81
CA PRO A 276 5.12 -11.08 3.78
C PRO A 276 3.77 -10.41 3.52
N THR A 277 2.99 -10.04 4.54
CA THR A 277 1.77 -9.22 4.31
C THR A 277 2.07 -7.77 4.12
N HIS A 278 1.11 -7.11 3.46
CA HIS A 278 1.13 -5.71 3.14
C HIS A 278 0.17 -4.95 4.05
N HIS A 279 0.70 -4.20 5.00
CA HIS A 279 -0.12 -3.32 5.85
C HIS A 279 -0.22 -1.94 5.22
N VAL A 280 -1.40 -1.33 5.28
CA VAL A 280 -1.56 0.04 4.79
C VAL A 280 -0.59 0.97 5.51
N ARG A 281 0.27 1.68 4.77
CA ARG A 281 1.14 2.71 5.34
C ARG A 281 0.32 3.97 5.55
N TRP A 282 -0.15 4.16 6.78
CA TRP A 282 -0.84 5.37 7.20
C TRP A 282 0.14 6.55 7.26
N VAL A 283 -0.29 7.71 6.77
CA VAL A 283 0.53 8.93 6.66
C VAL A 283 -0.02 10.08 7.51
N ASP A 284 -0.83 9.79 8.53
CA ASP A 284 -1.43 10.75 9.45
C ASP A 284 -0.45 11.37 10.45
#